data_AF-A0A4P2QFW7-F1
#
_entry.id   AF-A0A4P2QFW7-F1
#
_cell.length_a   1.000
_cell.length_b   1.000
_cell.length_c   1.000
_cell.angle_alpha   90.00
_cell.angle_beta   90.00
_cell.angle_gamma   90.00
#
_symmetry.space_group_name_H-M   'P 1'
#
loop_
_entity.id
_entity.type
_entity.pdbx_description
1 polymer ?
#
loop_
_entity_poly.entity_id
_entity_poly.type
_entity_poly.pdbx_seq_one_letter_code
_entity_poly.pdbx_strand_id
1 'polypeptide(L)' 'MITKEKEAELLRLYHGEKWPIGTIAGQLGLHHTTVHISSARGGTPRRRAPSDRSSRSLPGTDAQ' A
#
# COMPACT_ATOMS: atom_id res chain seq x y z
N MET A 1 18.90 5.18 -2.28
CA MET A 1 18.01 4.20 -2.93
C MET A 1 16.96 3.80 -1.90
N ILE A 2 15.67 3.92 -2.19
CA ILE A 2 14.59 3.61 -1.23
C ILE A 2 14.21 2.12 -1.35
N THR A 3 13.90 1.45 -0.25
CA THR A 3 13.38 0.08 -0.30
C THR A 3 11.92 0.08 -0.76
N LYS A 4 11.50 -0.98 -1.44
CA LYS A 4 10.12 -1.12 -1.93
C LYS A 4 9.08 -1.05 -0.80
N GLU A 5 9.45 -1.48 0.40
CA GLU A 5 8.62 -1.39 1.61
C GLU A 5 8.33 0.06 1.99
N LYS A 6 9.37 0.92 2.03
CA LYS A 6 9.20 2.34 2.36
C LYS A 6 8.46 3.10 1.27
N GLU A 7 8.64 2.73 0.01
CA GLU A 7 7.89 3.30 -1.11
C GLU A 7 6.40 2.91 -1.05
N ALA A 8 6.08 1.66 -0.69
CA ALA A 8 4.71 1.22 -0.51
C ALA A 8 4.03 1.94 0.68
N GLU A 9 4.76 2.16 1.77
CA GLU A 9 4.27 2.90 2.94
C GLU A 9 4.06 4.38 2.62
N LEU A 10 4.99 5.01 1.91
CA LEU A 10 4.86 6.36 1.37
C LEU A 10 3.59 6.51 0.55
N LEU A 11 3.35 5.60 -0.42
CA LEU A 11 2.18 5.67 -1.29
C LEU A 11 0.87 5.44 -0.52
N ARG A 12 0.87 4.60 0.52
CA ARG A 12 -0.29 4.41 1.40
C ARG A 12 -0.61 5.67 2.20
N LEU A 13 0.37 6.27 2.85
CA LEU A 13 0.20 7.48 3.66
C LEU A 13 -0.17 8.69 2.78
N TYR A 14 0.44 8.80 1.60
CA TYR A 14 0.21 9.90 0.66
C TYR A 14 -1.15 9.81 -0.03
N HIS A 15 -1.59 8.63 -0.49
CA HIS A 15 -2.87 8.49 -1.19
C HIS A 15 -4.05 8.17 -0.27
N GLY A 16 -3.83 7.37 0.77
CA GLY A 16 -4.87 6.97 1.72
C GLY A 16 -5.25 8.10 2.65
N GLU A 17 -4.25 8.72 3.27
CA GLU A 17 -4.47 9.70 4.33
C GLU A 17 -4.15 11.14 3.90
N LYS A 18 -3.57 11.33 2.71
CA LYS A 18 -3.20 12.65 2.15
C LYS A 18 -2.24 13.43 3.06
N TRP A 19 -1.30 12.73 3.68
CA TRP A 19 -0.31 13.39 4.53
C TRP A 19 0.64 14.29 3.72
N PRO A 20 1.13 15.39 4.30
CA PRO A 20 2.12 16.22 3.66
C PRO A 20 3.47 15.49 3.52
N ILE A 21 4.16 15.75 2.40
CA ILE A 21 5.46 15.14 2.08
C ILE A 21 6.47 15.29 3.21
N GLY A 22 6.51 16.45 3.88
CA GLY A 22 7.42 16.70 5.00
C GLY A 22 7.17 15.79 6.21
N THR A 23 5.90 15.49 6.51
CA THR A 23 5.53 14.61 7.62
C THR A 23 5.91 13.16 7.31
N ILE A 24 5.65 12.72 6.08
CA ILE A 24 6.01 11.37 5.62
C ILE A 24 7.53 11.21 5.59
N ALA A 25 8.27 12.25 5.19
CA ALA A 25 9.73 12.29 5.22
C ALA A 25 10.28 12.10 6.63
N GLY A 26 9.72 12.79 7.62
CA GLY A 26 10.07 12.61 9.03
C GLY A 26 9.76 11.21 9.57
N GLN A 27 8.56 10.69 9.27
CA GLN A 27 8.13 9.34 9.70
C GLN A 27 9.00 8.22 9.10
N LEU A 28 9.34 8.33 7.82
CA LEU A 28 10.14 7.32 7.13
C LEU A 28 11.65 7.53 7.31
N GLY A 29 12.09 8.64 7.93
CA GLY A 29 13.50 9.02 8.04
C GLY A 29 14.14 9.27 6.67
N LEU A 30 13.39 9.83 5.73
CA LEU A 30 13.82 10.08 4.36
C LEU A 30 13.98 11.58 4.09
N HIS A 31 14.85 11.93 3.15
CA HIS A 31 14.91 13.30 2.67
C HIS A 31 13.65 13.65 1.87
N HIS A 32 13.12 14.85 2.06
CA HIS A 32 11.93 15.34 1.35
C HIS A 32 12.07 15.24 -0.18
N THR A 33 13.27 15.47 -0.72
CA THR A 33 13.58 15.29 -2.15
C THR A 33 13.42 13.84 -2.60
N THR A 34 13.85 12.88 -1.77
CA THR A 34 13.68 11.44 -2.05
C THR A 34 12.21 11.05 -2.05
N VAL A 35 11.43 11.55 -1.10
CA VAL A 35 9.97 11.31 -1.02
C VAL A 35 9.27 11.89 -2.25
N HIS A 36 9.62 13.12 -2.66
CA HIS A 36 9.06 13.76 -3.86
C HIS A 36 9.35 12.96 -5.13
N ILE A 37 10.62 12.58 -5.35
CA ILE A 37 11.03 11.80 -6.52
C ILE A 37 10.38 10.41 -6.49
N SER A 38 10.30 9.76 -5.34
CA SER A 38 9.68 8.43 -5.19
C SER A 38 8.18 8.48 -5.42
N SER A 39 7.47 9.49 -4.91
CA SER A 39 6.02 9.66 -5.18
C SER A 39 5.74 9.92 -6.66
N ALA A 40 6.65 10.63 -7.36
CA ALA A 40 6.51 10.89 -8.79
C ALA A 40 6.80 9.64 -9.64
N ARG A 41 7.69 8.74 -9.18
CA ARG A 41 8.07 7.49 -9.87
C ARG A 41 7.17 6.31 -9.53
N GLY A 42 6.69 6.27 -8.29
CA GLY A 42 5.87 5.22 -7.71
C GLY A 42 4.43 5.36 -8.18
N GLY A 43 4.16 4.90 -9.40
CA GLY A 43 2.81 4.63 -9.84
C GLY A 43 2.10 3.73 -8.82
N THR A 44 0.91 4.16 -8.39
CA THR A 44 0.10 3.58 -7.33
C THR A 44 0.20 2.05 -7.23
N PRO A 45 0.44 1.45 -6.05
CA PRO A 45 0.12 0.05 -5.86
C PRO A 45 -1.38 -0.08 -6.03
N ARG A 46 -1.80 -0.56 -7.21
CA ARG A 46 -3.17 -0.93 -7.54
C ARG A 46 -3.69 -1.73 -6.35
N ARG A 47 -4.56 -1.09 -5.56
CA ARG A 47 -5.11 -1.59 -4.31
C ARG A 47 -5.65 -2.99 -4.62
N ARG A 48 -4.90 -4.05 -4.27
CA ARG A 48 -5.46 -5.40 -4.36
C ARG A 48 -6.63 -5.38 -3.40
N ALA A 49 -7.83 -5.40 -3.96
CA ALA A 49 -9.03 -5.63 -3.19
C ALA A 49 -8.79 -6.89 -2.34
N PRO A 50 -9.20 -6.91 -1.07
CA PRO A 50 -9.26 -8.15 -0.33
C PRO A 50 -10.42 -8.96 -0.90
N SER A 51 -10.17 -9.69 -1.98
CA SER A 51 -11.11 -10.65 -2.56
C SER A 51 -10.40 -11.99 -2.76
N ASP A 52 -9.74 -12.46 -1.69
CA ASP A 52 -9.36 -13.85 -1.49
C ASP A 52 -9.68 -14.28 -0.04
N ARG A 53 -10.92 -14.01 0.40
CA ARG A 53 -11.47 -14.70 1.56
C ARG A 53 -12.89 -15.12 1.24
N SER A 54 -13.11 -16.43 1.30
CA SER A 54 -14.39 -17.12 1.19
C SER A 54 -14.90 -17.39 -0.23
N SER A 55 -14.21 -18.29 -0.92
CA SER A 55 -14.86 -19.38 -1.66
C SER A 55 -13.85 -20.53 -1.86
N ARG A 56 -13.47 -21.17 -0.74
CA ARG A 56 -12.96 -22.54 -0.81
C ARG A 56 -14.16 -23.46 -0.62
N SER A 57 -14.43 -24.25 -1.65
CA SER A 57 -15.55 -25.17 -1.85
C SER A 57 -15.80 -26.20 -0.73
N LEU A 58 -17.10 -26.40 -0.43
CA LEU A 58 -17.94 -27.63 -0.36
C LEU A 58 -17.40 -28.90 0.38
N PRO A 59 -18.26 -29.68 1.08
CA PRO A 59 -19.13 -30.65 0.39
C PRO A 59 -20.54 -30.82 1.00
N GLY A 60 -21.43 -31.41 0.20
CA GLY A 60 -22.81 -31.70 0.56
C GLY A 60 -22.96 -32.53 1.83
N THR A 61 -24.05 -32.30 2.53
CA THR A 61 -24.57 -33.27 3.50
C THR A 61 -26.01 -33.54 3.12
N ASP A 62 -26.23 -34.82 2.95
CA ASP A 62 -27.35 -35.56 2.40
C ASP A 62 -28.70 -35.17 3.02
N ALA A 63 -29.70 -35.04 2.15
CA ALA A 63 -31.10 -35.04 2.54
C ALA A 63 -31.57 -36.50 2.57
N GLN A 64 -31.95 -36.96 3.75
CA GLN A 64 -32.90 -38.06 3.94
C GLN A 64 -33.70 -37.82 5.22
#